data_AF-A0A6B1GFC8-F1
#
_entry.id   AF-A0A6B1GFC8-F1
#
_cell.length_a   1.000
_cell.length_b   1.000
_cell.length_c   1.000
_cell.angle_alpha   90.00
_cell.angle_beta   90.00
_cell.angle_gamma   90.00
#
_symmetry.space_group_name_H-M   'P 1'
#
loop_
_entity.id
_entity.type
_entity.pdbx_description
1 polymer ?
#
loop_
_entity_poly.entity_id
_entity_poly.type
_entity_poly.pdbx_seq_one_letter_code
_entity_poly.pdbx_strand_id
1 'polypeptide(L)'
;MELDPVLMEEFLERLGARDPALAHSLVNDPNGIDTMLVQFPAYTGDPSASRRLQQDIEELWRGDDSAITATSETIISFAVTDAVRDRQTDSVSTTVLVAVTVLAVFFWVTVRQPGLAFIAVVPTALVLVSVLGTMALLDIPYTIVTSIITALSIGIGVDYTIHMIHRYREEFTRVRDPERAAVRTLAATGSALLGSAMTTGLGIGVLAASPLAAFQQFGITAAITIAYSLIVAVLVVPPAMTVWGAYRNMRLRSMVQRTWDELDEAIEGIHRSHGQEPGEA
;
A
#
# COMPACT_ATOMS: atom_id res chain seq x y z
N MET A 1 21.15 31.62 37.87
CA MET A 1 21.28 32.98 38.44
C MET A 1 19.86 33.47 38.61
N GLU A 2 19.31 33.36 39.82
CA GLU A 2 17.95 33.85 40.11
C GLU A 2 17.96 35.37 39.90
N LEU A 3 17.16 35.85 38.96
CA LEU A 3 16.97 37.28 38.73
C LEU A 3 15.91 37.76 39.73
N ASP A 4 16.18 38.90 40.38
CA ASP A 4 15.28 39.52 41.34
C ASP A 4 13.90 39.78 40.68
N PRO A 5 12.80 39.24 41.24
CA PRO A 5 11.45 39.39 40.69
C PRO A 5 11.04 40.84 40.45
N VAL A 6 11.50 41.76 41.29
CA VAL A 6 11.10 43.18 41.24
C VAL A 6 11.82 43.90 40.08
N LEU A 7 13.12 43.65 39.90
CA LEU A 7 13.89 44.17 38.77
C LEU A 7 13.39 43.61 37.44
N MET A 8 12.88 42.39 37.46
CA MET A 8 12.30 41.74 36.30
C MET A 8 10.98 42.40 35.90
N GLU A 9 10.05 42.58 36.83
CA GLU A 9 8.77 43.25 36.59
C GLU A 9 8.97 44.67 36.01
N GLU A 10 9.95 45.41 36.53
CA GLU A 10 10.32 46.73 36.02
C GLU A 10 10.91 46.68 34.58
N PHE A 11 11.67 45.62 34.25
CA PHE A 11 12.17 45.39 32.90
C PHE A 11 11.05 45.04 31.92
N LEU A 12 10.09 44.20 32.33
CA LEU A 12 8.93 43.82 31.51
C LEU A 12 8.01 45.01 31.25
N GLU A 13 7.76 45.85 32.27
CA GLU A 13 7.01 47.09 32.11
C GLU A 13 7.70 48.07 31.15
N ARG A 14 9.02 48.24 31.26
CA ARG A 14 9.80 49.10 30.35
C ARG A 14 9.80 48.57 28.91
N LEU A 15 9.78 47.26 28.73
CA LEU A 15 9.68 46.60 27.43
C LEU A 15 8.28 46.80 26.81
N GLY A 16 7.22 46.54 27.58
CA GLY A 16 5.83 46.76 27.15
C GLY A 16 5.50 48.24 26.90
N ALA A 17 6.15 49.16 27.62
CA ALA A 17 6.01 50.60 27.40
C ALA A 17 6.73 51.08 26.12
N ARG A 18 7.77 50.36 25.66
CA ARG A 18 8.49 50.67 24.42
C ARG A 18 7.79 50.10 23.19
N ASP A 19 7.25 48.90 23.30
CA ASP A 19 6.44 48.28 22.25
C ASP A 19 5.27 47.51 22.90
N PRO A 20 4.02 47.99 22.74
CA PRO A 20 2.84 47.34 23.31
C PRO A 20 2.67 45.86 22.89
N ALA A 21 3.28 45.45 21.75
CA ALA A 21 3.25 44.07 21.30
C ALA A 21 4.03 43.12 22.22
N LEU A 22 5.05 43.62 22.94
CA LEU A 22 5.92 42.82 23.81
C LEU A 22 5.34 42.63 25.23
N ALA A 23 4.32 43.41 25.61
CA ALA A 23 3.70 43.36 26.94
C ALA A 23 2.97 42.03 27.21
N HIS A 24 2.50 41.35 26.17
CA HIS A 24 1.79 40.06 26.27
C HIS A 24 2.70 38.84 26.04
N SER A 25 4.01 39.06 25.92
CA SER A 25 5.00 38.06 25.51
C SER A 25 5.65 37.30 26.68
N LEU A 26 5.23 37.54 27.93
CA LEU A 26 5.89 37.02 29.12
C LEU A 26 4.87 36.34 30.01
N VAL A 27 5.01 35.03 30.21
CA VAL A 27 4.15 34.21 31.06
C VAL A 27 4.89 33.96 32.37
N ASN A 28 4.45 34.62 33.45
CA ASN A 28 5.03 34.48 34.78
C ASN A 28 4.20 33.49 35.62
N ASP A 29 4.84 32.48 36.22
CA ASP A 29 4.25 31.62 37.27
C ASP A 29 4.59 32.23 38.64
N PRO A 30 3.67 32.29 39.62
CA PRO A 30 3.89 32.93 40.93
C PRO A 30 5.12 32.49 41.75
N ASN A 31 5.89 31.46 41.35
CA ASN A 31 7.14 31.05 42.00
C ASN A 31 8.44 31.42 41.23
N GLY A 32 8.35 32.16 40.13
CA GLY A 32 9.49 32.58 39.31
C GLY A 32 9.19 32.48 37.80
N ILE A 33 9.98 33.18 36.98
CA ILE A 33 9.84 33.11 35.52
C ILE A 33 10.64 31.91 35.00
N ASP A 34 9.92 30.87 34.56
CA ASP A 34 10.53 29.70 33.92
C ASP A 34 10.55 29.82 32.39
N THR A 35 9.79 30.75 31.77
CA THR A 35 9.71 30.87 30.30
C THR A 35 9.32 32.27 29.81
N MET A 36 9.99 32.76 28.75
CA MET A 36 9.67 34.00 28.02
C MET A 36 9.13 33.66 26.62
N LEU A 37 7.91 34.09 26.30
CA LEU A 37 7.22 33.80 25.03
C LEU A 37 7.33 34.98 24.05
N VAL A 38 8.42 35.08 23.30
CA VAL A 38 8.55 36.16 22.30
C VAL A 38 7.72 35.82 21.05
N GLN A 39 6.62 36.54 20.83
CA GLN A 39 5.80 36.43 19.62
C GLN A 39 6.06 37.60 18.68
N PHE A 40 6.37 37.32 17.41
CA PHE A 40 6.49 38.33 16.37
C PHE A 40 5.84 37.83 15.07
N PRO A 41 5.21 38.70 14.28
CA PRO A 41 4.66 38.32 12.99
C PRO A 41 5.80 38.04 12.00
N ALA A 42 5.83 36.84 11.44
CA ALA A 42 6.76 36.46 10.38
C ALA A 42 5.98 36.03 9.14
N TYR A 43 6.21 36.73 8.01
CA TYR A 43 5.61 36.39 6.73
C TYR A 43 6.57 35.51 5.94
N THR A 44 6.44 34.21 6.15
CA THR A 44 7.20 33.20 5.40
C THR A 44 6.33 32.71 4.25
N GLY A 45 6.75 32.98 3.00
CA GLY A 45 5.98 32.60 1.81
C GLY A 45 5.92 31.08 1.54
N ASP A 46 6.71 30.28 2.27
CA ASP A 46 6.77 28.82 2.16
C ASP A 46 7.23 28.20 3.49
N PRO A 47 6.77 26.99 3.88
CA PRO A 47 7.18 26.33 5.12
C PRO A 47 8.69 26.11 5.28
N SER A 48 9.45 25.95 4.18
CA SER A 48 10.91 25.84 4.26
C SER A 48 11.58 27.14 4.72
N ALA A 49 10.94 28.29 4.50
CA ALA A 49 11.40 29.57 4.99
C ALA A 49 11.12 29.71 6.50
N SER A 50 10.01 29.16 7.01
CA SER A 50 9.72 29.11 8.45
C SER A 50 10.74 28.26 9.21
N ARG A 51 11.16 27.12 8.64
CA ARG A 51 12.19 26.25 9.25
C ARG A 51 13.57 26.91 9.26
N ARG A 52 13.94 27.60 8.17
CA ARG A 52 15.18 28.39 8.10
C ARG A 52 15.17 29.52 9.12
N LEU A 53 14.06 30.24 9.24
CA LEU A 53 13.92 31.28 10.25
C LEU A 53 14.02 30.73 11.68
N GLN A 54 13.42 29.57 11.94
CA GLN A 54 13.60 28.86 13.21
C GLN A 54 15.07 28.54 13.46
N GLN A 55 15.76 27.94 12.49
CA GLN A 55 17.18 27.60 12.59
C GLN A 55 18.03 28.84 12.82
N ASP A 56 17.79 29.93 12.08
CA ASP A 56 18.50 31.19 12.23
C ASP A 56 18.31 31.75 13.66
N ILE A 57 17.10 31.65 14.24
CA ILE A 57 16.82 32.11 15.60
C ILE A 57 17.51 31.22 16.64
N GLU A 58 17.48 29.90 16.45
CA GLU A 58 18.15 28.92 17.31
C GLU A 58 19.68 29.08 17.24
N GLU A 59 20.26 29.33 16.06
CA GLU A 59 21.69 29.58 15.87
C GLU A 59 22.15 30.93 16.45
N LEU A 60 21.28 31.94 16.45
CA LEU A 60 21.56 33.24 17.08
C LEU A 60 21.56 33.14 18.61
N TRP A 61 20.96 32.11 19.18
CA TRP A 61 21.01 31.83 20.61
C TRP A 61 22.40 31.35 21.02
N ARG A 62 22.96 31.96 22.06
CA ARG A 62 24.29 31.61 22.60
C ARG A 62 24.21 30.91 23.97
N GLY A 63 23.01 30.56 24.40
CA GLY A 63 22.75 29.90 25.68
C GLY A 63 22.67 28.38 25.53
N ASP A 64 22.04 27.72 26.50
CA ASP A 64 21.72 26.30 26.40
C ASP A 64 20.62 26.10 25.34
N ASP A 65 20.85 25.20 24.38
CA ASP A 65 19.89 24.87 23.32
C ASP A 65 18.58 24.31 23.88
N SER A 66 18.63 23.68 25.05
CA SER A 66 17.43 23.15 25.73
C SER A 66 16.52 24.23 26.32
N ALA A 67 17.01 25.49 26.40
CA ALA A 67 16.29 26.62 26.97
C ALA A 67 15.54 27.48 25.93
N ILE A 68 15.70 27.19 24.64
CA ILE A 68 14.99 27.90 23.56
C ILE A 68 14.14 26.91 22.76
N THR A 69 12.90 27.29 22.45
CA THR A 69 12.02 26.51 21.57
C THR A 69 11.25 27.47 20.69
N ALA A 70 11.62 27.55 19.41
CA ALA A 70 10.87 28.30 18.43
C ALA A 70 9.69 27.45 17.92
N THR A 71 8.50 28.05 17.87
CA THR A 71 7.30 27.35 17.42
C THR A 71 6.39 28.28 16.63
N SER A 72 5.64 27.71 15.70
CA SER A 72 4.56 28.38 14.98
C SER A 72 3.60 27.34 14.43
N GLU A 73 2.38 27.75 14.08
CA GLU A 73 1.42 26.88 13.40
C GLU A 73 2.00 26.28 12.12
N THR A 74 2.78 27.06 11.35
CA THR A 74 3.44 26.61 10.13
C THR A 74 4.55 25.60 10.41
N ILE A 75 5.40 25.83 11.41
CA ILE A 75 6.46 24.90 11.82
C ILE A 75 5.85 23.58 12.29
N ILE A 76 4.82 23.62 13.14
CA ILE A 76 4.14 22.43 13.64
C ILE A 76 3.45 21.68 12.50
N SER A 77 2.67 22.37 11.66
CA SER A 77 1.96 21.76 10.54
C SER A 77 2.91 21.14 9.52
N PHE A 78 4.04 21.80 9.25
CA PHE A 78 5.08 21.27 8.39
C PHE A 78 5.80 20.08 9.03
N ALA A 79 6.21 20.17 10.30
CA ALA A 79 6.86 19.07 11.01
C ALA A 79 5.97 17.82 11.08
N VAL A 80 4.67 18.00 11.33
CA VAL A 80 3.68 16.91 11.27
C VAL A 80 3.57 16.37 9.84
N THR A 81 3.46 17.23 8.83
CA THR A 81 3.34 16.79 7.42
C THR A 81 4.59 16.07 6.93
N ASP A 82 5.78 16.55 7.29
CA ASP A 82 7.10 16.00 6.94
C ASP A 82 7.30 14.64 7.63
N ALA A 83 7.07 14.58 8.94
CA ALA A 83 7.13 13.33 9.70
C ALA A 83 6.12 12.29 9.19
N VAL A 84 4.94 12.74 8.75
CA VAL A 84 3.91 11.88 8.14
C VAL A 84 4.35 11.38 6.76
N ARG A 85 4.93 12.24 5.93
CA ARG A 85 5.37 11.90 4.57
C ARG A 85 6.50 10.87 4.58
N ASP A 86 7.50 11.07 5.44
CA ASP A 86 8.64 10.16 5.56
C ASP A 86 8.17 8.78 6.07
N ARG A 87 7.36 8.78 7.13
CA ARG A 87 6.77 7.55 7.68
C ARG A 87 5.86 6.84 6.68
N GLN A 88 5.15 7.57 5.82
CA GLN A 88 4.27 6.98 4.81
C GLN A 88 5.04 6.22 3.74
N THR A 89 6.16 6.77 3.24
CA THR A 89 6.95 6.12 2.19
C THR A 89 7.57 4.81 2.71
N ASP A 90 8.09 4.82 3.93
CA ASP A 90 8.60 3.63 4.61
C ASP A 90 7.49 2.62 4.90
N SER A 91 6.31 3.08 5.30
CA SER A 91 5.16 2.21 5.56
C SER A 91 4.67 1.51 4.30
N VAL A 92 4.54 2.22 3.17
CA VAL A 92 4.11 1.65 1.89
C VAL A 92 5.09 0.58 1.41
N SER A 93 6.39 0.89 1.41
CA SER A 93 7.43 -0.05 0.96
C SER A 93 7.48 -1.30 1.84
N THR A 94 7.41 -1.13 3.17
CA THR A 94 7.37 -2.23 4.13
C THR A 94 6.11 -3.08 3.94
N THR A 95 4.94 -2.46 3.78
CA THR A 95 3.66 -3.15 3.57
C THR A 95 3.68 -3.98 2.30
N VAL A 96 4.16 -3.42 1.19
CA VAL A 96 4.30 -4.15 -0.08
C VAL A 96 5.26 -5.32 0.07
N LEU A 97 6.43 -5.11 0.68
CA LEU A 97 7.43 -6.17 0.87
C LEU A 97 6.88 -7.32 1.73
N VAL A 98 6.25 -6.99 2.86
CA VAL A 98 5.63 -7.97 3.76
C VAL A 98 4.52 -8.72 3.03
N ALA A 99 3.63 -8.01 2.32
CA ALA A 99 2.53 -8.64 1.60
C ALA A 99 3.03 -9.60 0.50
N VAL A 100 4.00 -9.18 -0.31
CA VAL A 100 4.61 -10.03 -1.34
C VAL A 100 5.28 -11.26 -0.72
N THR A 101 5.98 -11.08 0.40
CA THR A 101 6.64 -12.19 1.12
C THR A 101 5.61 -13.18 1.67
N VAL A 102 4.58 -12.70 2.34
CA VAL A 102 3.50 -13.52 2.89
C VAL A 102 2.77 -14.26 1.77
N LEU A 103 2.49 -13.60 0.65
CA LEU A 103 1.87 -14.23 -0.52
C LEU A 103 2.75 -15.30 -1.13
N ALA A 104 4.04 -15.03 -1.31
CA ALA A 104 4.99 -15.99 -1.84
C ALA A 104 5.05 -17.24 -0.96
N VAL A 105 5.11 -17.06 0.38
CA VAL A 105 5.08 -18.17 1.35
C VAL A 105 3.75 -18.92 1.29
N PHE A 106 2.62 -18.22 1.25
CA PHE A 106 1.29 -18.83 1.14
C PHE A 106 1.17 -19.70 -0.12
N PHE A 107 1.55 -19.18 -1.29
CA PHE A 107 1.52 -19.96 -2.54
C PHE A 107 2.56 -21.08 -2.55
N TRP A 108 3.70 -20.90 -1.90
CA TRP A 108 4.69 -21.96 -1.74
C TRP A 108 4.13 -23.14 -0.93
N VAL A 109 3.53 -22.87 0.23
CA VAL A 109 3.01 -23.89 1.16
C VAL A 109 1.72 -24.52 0.63
N THR A 110 0.74 -23.70 0.24
CA THR A 110 -0.60 -24.17 -0.13
C THR A 110 -0.64 -24.73 -1.55
N VAL A 111 0.07 -24.08 -2.48
CA VAL A 111 -0.10 -24.31 -3.92
C VAL A 111 1.10 -25.06 -4.54
N ARG A 112 2.26 -25.08 -3.88
CA ARG A 112 3.52 -25.71 -4.34
C ARG A 112 3.96 -25.30 -5.76
N GLN A 113 3.46 -24.17 -6.25
CA GLN A 113 3.74 -23.64 -7.58
C GLN A 113 3.96 -22.12 -7.47
N PRO A 114 5.19 -21.67 -7.22
CA PRO A 114 5.47 -20.25 -6.99
C PRO A 114 5.12 -19.36 -8.19
N GLY A 115 5.05 -19.91 -9.41
CA GLY A 115 4.61 -19.18 -10.60
C GLY A 115 3.18 -18.64 -10.50
N LEU A 116 2.31 -19.22 -9.66
CA LEU A 116 0.96 -18.70 -9.41
C LEU A 116 0.98 -17.46 -8.49
N ALA A 117 2.03 -17.28 -7.68
CA ALA A 117 2.19 -16.07 -6.88
C ALA A 117 2.33 -14.83 -7.78
N PHE A 118 3.01 -14.96 -8.94
CA PHE A 118 3.12 -13.86 -9.90
C PHE A 118 1.75 -13.45 -10.48
N ILE A 119 0.91 -14.44 -10.81
CA ILE A 119 -0.46 -14.22 -11.31
C ILE A 119 -1.36 -13.62 -10.21
N ALA A 120 -1.01 -13.76 -8.93
CA ALA A 120 -1.71 -13.07 -7.84
C ALA A 120 -1.19 -11.64 -7.58
N VAL A 121 0.13 -11.45 -7.62
CA VAL A 121 0.78 -10.17 -7.30
C VAL A 121 0.54 -9.13 -8.40
N VAL A 122 0.65 -9.51 -9.67
CA VAL A 122 0.53 -8.53 -10.78
C VAL A 122 -0.85 -7.86 -10.84
N PRO A 123 -1.98 -8.59 -10.80
CA PRO A 123 -3.31 -7.96 -10.75
C PRO A 123 -3.49 -7.11 -9.49
N THR A 124 -3.01 -7.57 -8.34
CA THR A 124 -3.06 -6.78 -7.10
C THR A 124 -2.29 -5.47 -7.22
N ALA A 125 -1.09 -5.50 -7.80
CA ALA A 125 -0.29 -4.30 -8.05
C ALA A 125 -1.01 -3.36 -9.02
N LEU A 126 -1.68 -3.91 -10.04
CA LEU A 126 -2.50 -3.11 -10.97
C LEU A 126 -3.66 -2.42 -10.25
N VAL A 127 -4.32 -3.08 -9.28
CA VAL A 127 -5.33 -2.43 -8.42
C VAL A 127 -4.72 -1.27 -7.66
N LEU A 128 -3.60 -1.50 -6.96
CA LEU A 128 -2.94 -0.46 -6.18
C LEU A 128 -2.55 0.75 -7.04
N VAL A 129 -1.92 0.51 -8.19
CA VAL A 129 -1.52 1.57 -9.13
C VAL A 129 -2.75 2.32 -9.65
N SER A 130 -3.84 1.61 -9.97
CA SER A 130 -5.08 2.23 -10.44
C SER A 130 -5.69 3.13 -9.37
N VAL A 131 -5.74 2.66 -8.11
CA VAL A 131 -6.26 3.44 -6.98
C VAL A 131 -5.42 4.69 -6.72
N LEU A 132 -4.09 4.54 -6.61
CA LEU A 132 -3.19 5.69 -6.40
C LEU A 132 -3.22 6.66 -7.59
N GLY A 133 -3.32 6.14 -8.82
CA GLY A 133 -3.50 6.94 -10.02
C GLY A 133 -4.81 7.73 -10.00
N THR A 134 -5.92 7.11 -9.58
CA THR A 134 -7.21 7.81 -9.43
C THR A 134 -7.16 8.86 -8.33
N MET A 135 -6.49 8.60 -7.21
CA MET A 135 -6.29 9.61 -6.16
C MET A 135 -5.54 10.82 -6.72
N ALA A 136 -4.46 10.60 -7.48
CA ALA A 136 -3.71 11.66 -8.12
C ALA A 136 -4.53 12.44 -9.16
N LEU A 137 -5.42 11.76 -9.91
CA LEU A 137 -6.29 12.40 -10.91
C LEU A 137 -7.45 13.20 -10.29
N LEU A 138 -7.91 12.82 -9.10
CA LEU A 138 -9.02 13.45 -8.39
C LEU A 138 -8.54 14.45 -7.32
N ASP A 139 -7.24 14.74 -7.27
CA ASP A 139 -6.60 15.59 -6.25
C ASP A 139 -6.95 15.16 -4.80
N ILE A 140 -7.12 13.86 -4.57
CA ILE A 140 -7.37 13.32 -3.23
C ILE A 140 -6.04 13.26 -2.48
N PRO A 141 -5.88 14.00 -1.37
CA PRO A 141 -4.62 14.03 -0.65
C PRO A 141 -4.29 12.67 -0.03
N TYR A 142 -3.02 12.28 -0.15
CA TYR A 142 -2.49 11.11 0.53
C TYR A 142 -2.08 11.50 1.95
N THR A 143 -2.96 11.20 2.91
CA THR A 143 -2.91 11.57 4.33
C THR A 143 -2.69 10.31 5.18
N ILE A 144 -2.53 10.46 6.50
CA ILE A 144 -2.44 9.31 7.42
C ILE A 144 -3.66 8.39 7.24
N VAL A 145 -4.87 8.95 7.16
CA VAL A 145 -6.10 8.16 7.05
C VAL A 145 -6.19 7.47 5.69
N THR A 146 -5.92 8.20 4.60
CA THR A 146 -5.95 7.62 3.25
C THR A 146 -4.75 6.70 2.97
N SER A 147 -3.67 6.75 3.74
CA SER A 147 -2.55 5.81 3.59
C SER A 147 -2.93 4.34 3.86
N ILE A 148 -3.96 4.12 4.68
CA ILE A 148 -4.53 2.79 4.95
C ILE A 148 -5.03 2.12 3.66
N ILE A 149 -5.40 2.92 2.64
CA ILE A 149 -5.88 2.43 1.35
C ILE A 149 -4.81 1.60 0.64
N THR A 150 -3.52 1.84 0.85
CA THR A 150 -2.46 1.00 0.26
C THR A 150 -2.56 -0.43 0.78
N ALA A 151 -2.64 -0.61 2.10
CA ALA A 151 -2.79 -1.92 2.72
C ALA A 151 -4.14 -2.57 2.34
N LEU A 152 -5.22 -1.78 2.32
CA LEU A 152 -6.55 -2.23 1.92
C LEU A 152 -6.59 -2.71 0.47
N SER A 153 -5.96 -1.97 -0.45
CA SER A 153 -5.87 -2.31 -1.88
C SER A 153 -5.18 -3.64 -2.09
N ILE A 154 -4.11 -3.88 -1.35
CA ILE A 154 -3.39 -5.14 -1.39
C ILE A 154 -4.27 -6.27 -0.83
N GLY A 155 -4.88 -6.07 0.35
CA GLY A 155 -5.72 -7.08 0.99
C GLY A 155 -6.90 -7.53 0.11
N ILE A 156 -7.71 -6.58 -0.36
CA ILE A 156 -8.90 -6.86 -1.18
C ILE A 156 -8.51 -7.34 -2.58
N GLY A 157 -7.50 -6.72 -3.20
CA GLY A 157 -7.01 -7.11 -4.53
C GLY A 157 -6.51 -8.57 -4.55
N VAL A 158 -5.75 -8.96 -3.51
CA VAL A 158 -5.29 -10.34 -3.31
C VAL A 158 -6.45 -11.29 -3.09
N ASP A 159 -7.39 -10.93 -2.21
CA ASP A 159 -8.49 -11.80 -1.84
C ASP A 159 -9.31 -12.21 -3.07
N TYR A 160 -9.74 -11.24 -3.88
CA TYR A 160 -10.52 -11.51 -5.09
C TYR A 160 -9.71 -12.27 -6.13
N THR A 161 -8.42 -11.95 -6.25
CA THR A 161 -7.53 -12.66 -7.18
C THR A 161 -7.33 -14.13 -6.77
N ILE A 162 -7.11 -14.42 -5.49
CA ILE A 162 -6.94 -15.79 -4.98
C ILE A 162 -8.22 -16.60 -5.20
N HIS A 163 -9.39 -16.03 -4.90
CA HIS A 163 -10.67 -16.71 -5.13
C HIS A 163 -10.86 -17.09 -6.60
N MET A 164 -10.54 -16.19 -7.52
CA MET A 164 -10.59 -16.47 -8.97
C MET A 164 -9.56 -17.52 -9.40
N ILE A 165 -8.31 -17.43 -8.93
CA ILE A 165 -7.27 -18.43 -9.23
C ILE A 165 -7.67 -19.81 -8.73
N HIS A 166 -8.16 -19.90 -7.48
CA HIS A 166 -8.54 -21.17 -6.89
C HIS A 166 -9.68 -21.82 -7.68
N ARG A 167 -10.73 -21.06 -7.98
CA ARG A 167 -11.86 -21.57 -8.75
C ARG A 167 -11.46 -21.99 -10.15
N TYR A 168 -10.61 -21.21 -10.81
CA TYR A 168 -10.07 -21.59 -12.12
C TYR A 168 -9.38 -22.94 -12.08
N ARG A 169 -8.56 -23.19 -11.06
CA ARG A 169 -7.84 -24.47 -10.91
C ARG A 169 -8.78 -25.64 -10.68
N GLU A 170 -9.84 -25.45 -9.87
CA GLU A 170 -10.88 -26.45 -9.67
C GLU A 170 -11.58 -26.81 -10.99
N GLU A 171 -12.07 -25.80 -11.72
CA GLU A 171 -12.78 -26.01 -12.99
C GLU A 171 -11.84 -26.60 -14.05
N PHE A 172 -10.60 -26.13 -14.14
CA PHE A 172 -9.60 -26.64 -15.07
C PHE A 172 -9.32 -28.13 -14.85
N THR A 173 -9.28 -28.57 -13.59
CA THR A 173 -9.06 -30.00 -13.28
C THR A 173 -10.22 -30.86 -13.76
N ARG A 174 -11.44 -30.31 -13.80
CA ARG A 174 -12.67 -31.00 -14.25
C ARG A 174 -12.79 -31.04 -15.77
N VAL A 175 -12.55 -29.93 -16.47
CA VAL A 175 -12.79 -29.83 -17.93
C VAL A 175 -11.54 -30.01 -18.78
N ARG A 176 -10.35 -29.76 -18.22
CA ARG A 176 -9.04 -29.78 -18.92
C ARG A 176 -8.94 -28.89 -20.17
N ASP A 177 -9.83 -27.92 -20.27
CA ASP A 177 -9.90 -26.91 -21.33
C ASP A 177 -9.72 -25.53 -20.69
N PRO A 178 -8.65 -24.78 -21.03
CA PRO A 178 -8.34 -23.49 -20.42
C PRO A 178 -9.48 -22.47 -20.54
N GLU A 179 -10.10 -22.36 -21.72
CA GLU A 179 -11.11 -21.34 -22.00
C GLU A 179 -12.43 -21.67 -21.30
N ARG A 180 -12.86 -22.94 -21.39
CA ARG A 180 -14.07 -23.39 -20.68
C ARG A 180 -13.92 -23.25 -19.18
N ALA A 181 -12.73 -23.49 -18.62
CA ALA A 181 -12.46 -23.29 -17.21
C ALA A 181 -12.61 -21.82 -16.80
N ALA A 182 -12.12 -20.87 -17.62
CA ALA A 182 -12.28 -19.44 -17.36
C ALA A 182 -13.76 -19.01 -17.37
N VAL A 183 -14.53 -19.45 -18.37
CA VAL A 183 -15.96 -19.11 -18.48
C VAL A 183 -16.74 -19.64 -17.26
N ARG A 184 -16.50 -20.89 -16.86
CA ARG A 184 -17.15 -21.46 -15.66
C ARG A 184 -16.74 -20.76 -14.37
N THR A 185 -15.48 -20.35 -14.26
CA THR A 185 -14.98 -19.58 -13.12
C THR A 185 -15.70 -18.26 -13.00
N LEU A 186 -15.85 -17.54 -14.12
CA LEU A 186 -16.54 -16.26 -14.14
C LEU A 186 -18.02 -16.39 -13.75
N ALA A 187 -18.70 -17.41 -14.27
CA ALA A 187 -20.11 -17.66 -13.95
C ALA A 187 -20.32 -17.98 -12.45
N ALA A 188 -19.45 -18.79 -11.86
CA ALA A 188 -19.58 -19.22 -10.47
C ALA A 188 -19.06 -18.18 -9.46
N THR A 189 -17.79 -17.79 -9.59
CA THR A 189 -17.12 -16.94 -8.59
C THR A 189 -17.26 -15.45 -8.90
N GLY A 190 -17.40 -15.07 -10.17
CA GLY A 190 -17.55 -13.65 -10.53
C GLY A 190 -18.82 -13.02 -9.93
N SER A 191 -19.95 -13.74 -9.93
CA SER A 191 -21.20 -13.28 -9.31
C SER A 191 -21.10 -13.20 -7.78
N ALA A 192 -20.42 -14.16 -7.14
CA ALA A 192 -20.15 -14.14 -5.71
C ALA A 192 -19.26 -12.94 -5.30
N LEU A 193 -18.21 -12.66 -6.08
CA LEU A 193 -17.33 -11.52 -5.87
C LEU A 193 -18.07 -10.19 -6.07
N LEU A 194 -18.96 -10.09 -7.07
CA LEU A 194 -19.80 -8.91 -7.24
C LEU A 194 -20.68 -8.66 -6.01
N GLY A 195 -21.30 -9.72 -5.46
CA GLY A 195 -22.08 -9.63 -4.22
C GLY A 195 -21.23 -9.13 -3.04
N SER A 196 -20.04 -9.70 -2.85
CA SER A 196 -19.09 -9.27 -1.82
C SER A 196 -18.64 -7.82 -2.01
N ALA A 197 -18.35 -7.41 -3.24
CA ALA A 197 -17.94 -6.05 -3.57
C ALA A 197 -19.05 -5.04 -3.27
N MET A 198 -20.30 -5.39 -3.57
CA MET A 198 -21.46 -4.55 -3.26
C MET A 198 -21.66 -4.40 -1.75
N THR A 199 -21.65 -5.50 -0.99
CA THR A 199 -21.88 -5.43 0.46
C THR A 199 -20.76 -4.67 1.17
N THR A 200 -19.50 -4.95 0.81
CA THR A 200 -18.33 -4.30 1.42
C THR A 200 -18.20 -2.85 0.97
N GLY A 201 -18.40 -2.61 -0.33
CA GLY A 201 -18.34 -1.28 -0.94
C GLY A 201 -19.41 -0.35 -0.40
N LEU A 202 -20.64 -0.83 -0.24
CA LEU A 202 -21.70 -0.05 0.41
C LEU A 202 -21.43 0.13 1.91
N GLY A 203 -20.97 -0.91 2.60
CA GLY A 203 -20.69 -0.85 4.04
C GLY A 203 -19.63 0.20 4.38
N ILE A 204 -18.49 0.19 3.69
CA ILE A 204 -17.43 1.18 3.87
C ILE A 204 -17.80 2.51 3.21
N GLY A 205 -18.52 2.47 2.09
CA GLY A 205 -18.96 3.64 1.32
C GLY A 205 -19.86 4.59 2.11
N VAL A 206 -20.53 4.13 3.17
CA VAL A 206 -21.26 5.01 4.12
C VAL A 206 -20.36 6.11 4.69
N LEU A 207 -19.06 5.87 4.83
CA LEU A 207 -18.11 6.89 5.31
C LEU A 207 -18.01 8.10 4.39
N ALA A 208 -18.38 7.99 3.11
CA ALA A 208 -18.46 9.12 2.17
C ALA A 208 -19.47 10.19 2.61
N ALA A 209 -20.44 9.85 3.47
CA ALA A 209 -21.41 10.78 4.04
C ALA A 209 -20.90 11.46 5.34
N SER A 210 -19.67 11.18 5.76
CA SER A 210 -19.09 11.76 6.99
C SER A 210 -18.85 13.27 6.84
N PRO A 211 -19.12 14.07 7.89
CA PRO A 211 -18.78 15.50 7.90
C PRO A 211 -17.26 15.75 8.03
N LEU A 212 -16.49 14.74 8.44
CA LEU A 212 -15.04 14.82 8.52
C LEU A 212 -14.44 14.45 7.15
N ALA A 213 -13.79 15.42 6.50
CA ALA A 213 -13.21 15.29 5.17
C ALA A 213 -12.30 14.05 5.01
N ALA A 214 -11.49 13.73 6.04
CA ALA A 214 -10.61 12.56 6.02
C ALA A 214 -11.38 11.24 5.89
N PHE A 215 -12.51 11.09 6.59
CA PHE A 215 -13.34 9.89 6.51
C PHE A 215 -14.17 9.84 5.23
N GLN A 216 -14.63 11.00 4.75
CA GLN A 216 -15.31 11.09 3.45
C GLN A 216 -14.40 10.62 2.32
N GLN A 217 -13.17 11.15 2.25
CA GLN A 217 -12.17 10.74 1.26
C GLN A 217 -11.85 9.26 1.39
N PHE A 218 -11.59 8.77 2.61
CA PHE A 218 -11.35 7.35 2.85
C PHE A 218 -12.49 6.46 2.35
N GLY A 219 -13.75 6.81 2.64
CA GLY A 219 -14.92 6.06 2.20
C GLY A 219 -15.04 5.97 0.67
N ILE A 220 -14.84 7.10 -0.01
CA ILE A 220 -14.86 7.19 -1.48
C ILE A 220 -13.74 6.32 -2.07
N THR A 221 -12.50 6.50 -1.59
CA THR A 221 -11.37 5.80 -2.18
C THR A 221 -11.35 4.31 -1.84
N ALA A 222 -11.88 3.90 -0.68
CA ALA A 222 -12.07 2.49 -0.35
C ALA A 222 -13.13 1.83 -1.27
N ALA A 223 -14.23 2.52 -1.58
CA ALA A 223 -15.21 2.03 -2.54
C ALA A 223 -14.60 1.88 -3.96
N ILE A 224 -13.79 2.86 -4.39
CA ILE A 224 -13.01 2.79 -5.65
C ILE A 224 -12.06 1.59 -5.63
N THR A 225 -11.38 1.35 -4.50
CA THR A 225 -10.47 0.21 -4.31
C THR A 225 -11.18 -1.12 -4.51
N ILE A 226 -12.36 -1.28 -3.93
CA ILE A 226 -13.18 -2.49 -4.05
C ILE A 226 -13.64 -2.68 -5.51
N ALA A 227 -14.08 -1.60 -6.16
CA ALA A 227 -14.50 -1.62 -7.55
C ALA A 227 -13.34 -2.04 -8.47
N TYR A 228 -12.15 -1.43 -8.33
CA TYR A 228 -10.98 -1.82 -9.09
C TYR A 228 -10.55 -3.26 -8.80
N SER A 229 -10.60 -3.69 -7.54
CA SER A 229 -10.29 -5.07 -7.17
C SER A 229 -11.21 -6.06 -7.90
N LEU A 230 -12.51 -5.79 -7.95
CA LEU A 230 -13.47 -6.62 -8.67
C LEU A 230 -13.20 -6.61 -10.18
N ILE A 231 -13.04 -5.42 -10.78
CA ILE A 231 -12.81 -5.26 -12.22
C ILE A 231 -11.55 -6.01 -12.64
N VAL A 232 -10.44 -5.80 -11.92
CA VAL A 232 -9.17 -6.46 -12.21
C VAL A 232 -9.27 -7.97 -11.99
N ALA A 233 -9.90 -8.42 -10.91
CA ALA A 233 -10.09 -9.86 -10.65
C ALA A 233 -10.90 -10.54 -11.77
N VAL A 234 -11.93 -9.87 -12.32
CA VAL A 234 -12.78 -10.42 -13.37
C VAL A 234 -12.14 -10.33 -14.76
N LEU A 235 -11.47 -9.21 -15.07
CA LEU A 235 -10.97 -8.95 -16.43
C LEU A 235 -9.54 -9.44 -16.65
N VAL A 236 -8.70 -9.49 -15.61
CA VAL A 236 -7.27 -9.80 -15.76
C VAL A 236 -6.97 -11.24 -15.37
N VAL A 237 -7.58 -11.74 -14.29
CA VAL A 237 -7.21 -13.05 -13.73
C VAL A 237 -7.62 -14.22 -14.63
N PRO A 238 -8.85 -14.31 -15.18
CA PRO A 238 -9.21 -15.43 -16.05
C PRO A 238 -8.33 -15.51 -17.31
N PRO A 239 -8.07 -14.42 -18.06
CA PRO A 239 -7.14 -14.46 -19.19
C PRO A 239 -5.70 -14.82 -18.79
N ALA A 240 -5.20 -14.32 -17.66
CA ALA A 240 -3.88 -14.72 -17.17
C ALA A 240 -3.83 -16.24 -16.88
N MET A 241 -4.91 -16.77 -16.30
CA MET A 241 -5.03 -18.19 -15.99
C MET A 241 -5.26 -19.06 -17.24
N THR A 242 -5.92 -18.57 -18.29
CA THR A 242 -6.05 -19.31 -19.56
C THR A 242 -4.70 -19.50 -20.23
N VAL A 243 -3.87 -18.46 -20.27
CA VAL A 243 -2.49 -18.53 -20.79
C VAL A 243 -1.67 -19.54 -19.98
N TRP A 244 -1.75 -19.46 -18.65
CA TRP A 244 -1.09 -20.43 -17.76
C TRP A 244 -1.58 -21.86 -17.97
N GLY A 245 -2.90 -22.05 -18.10
CA GLY A 245 -3.54 -23.35 -18.33
C GLY A 245 -3.14 -23.94 -19.68
N ALA A 246 -3.07 -23.11 -20.73
CA ALA A 246 -2.62 -23.52 -22.07
C ALA A 246 -1.15 -23.97 -22.04
N TYR A 247 -0.26 -23.19 -21.41
CA TYR A 247 1.14 -23.58 -21.21
C TYR A 247 1.26 -24.92 -20.47
N ARG A 248 0.45 -25.13 -19.41
CA ARG A 248 0.45 -26.38 -18.66
C ARG A 248 -0.04 -27.57 -19.48
N ASN A 249 -1.10 -27.39 -20.29
CA ASN A 249 -1.60 -28.42 -21.19
C ASN A 249 -0.57 -28.81 -22.25
N MET A 250 0.13 -27.85 -22.85
CA MET A 250 1.20 -28.12 -23.82
C MET A 250 2.33 -28.94 -23.18
N ARG A 251 2.77 -28.58 -21.97
CA ARG A 251 3.83 -29.30 -21.25
C ARG A 251 3.40 -30.72 -20.84
N LEU A 252 2.15 -30.93 -20.46
CA LEU A 252 1.62 -32.26 -20.16
C LEU A 252 1.58 -33.12 -21.42
N ARG A 253 1.09 -32.59 -22.54
CA ARG A 253 1.07 -33.31 -23.82
C ARG A 253 2.47 -33.69 -24.29
N SER A 254 3.45 -32.79 -24.18
CA SER A 254 4.83 -33.09 -24.59
C SER A 254 5.50 -34.14 -23.70
N MET A 255 5.22 -34.17 -22.39
CA MET A 255 5.72 -35.26 -21.52
C MET A 255 5.09 -36.60 -21.87
N VAL A 256 3.77 -36.65 -22.05
CA VAL A 256 3.07 -37.89 -22.43
C VAL A 256 3.56 -38.40 -23.79
N GLN A 257 3.73 -37.50 -24.76
CA GLN A 257 4.26 -37.87 -26.07
C GLN A 257 5.65 -38.49 -25.97
N ARG A 258 6.57 -37.86 -25.23
CA ARG A 258 7.92 -38.43 -24.99
C ARG A 258 7.86 -39.82 -24.38
N THR A 259 6.98 -40.05 -23.42
CA THR A 259 6.83 -41.38 -22.80
C THR A 259 6.30 -42.41 -23.78
N TRP A 260 5.39 -42.05 -24.70
CA TRP A 260 4.95 -42.95 -25.77
C TRP A 260 6.07 -43.24 -26.77
N ASP A 261 6.80 -42.21 -27.20
CA ASP A 261 7.92 -42.36 -28.13
C ASP A 261 9.01 -43.28 -27.52
N GLU A 262 9.33 -43.13 -26.24
CA GLU A 262 10.25 -44.02 -25.50
C GLU A 262 9.75 -45.48 -25.43
N LEU A 263 8.43 -45.67 -25.29
CA LEU A 263 7.82 -47.00 -25.21
C LEU A 263 7.84 -47.70 -26.58
N ASP A 264 7.57 -46.97 -27.65
CA ASP A 264 7.61 -47.47 -29.03
C ASP A 264 9.05 -47.88 -29.40
N GLU A 265 10.04 -47.05 -29.07
CA GLU A 265 11.46 -47.41 -29.26
C GLU A 265 11.85 -48.68 -28.50
N ALA A 266 11.37 -48.83 -27.26
CA ALA A 266 11.63 -50.03 -26.45
C ALA A 266 10.98 -51.29 -27.05
N ILE A 267 9.73 -51.19 -27.53
CA ILE A 267 9.02 -52.29 -28.18
C ILE A 267 9.70 -52.69 -29.49
N GLU A 268 10.11 -51.71 -30.32
CA GLU A 268 10.85 -51.96 -31.55
C GLU A 268 12.22 -52.59 -31.28
N GLY A 269 12.88 -52.21 -30.18
CA GLY A 269 14.13 -52.84 -29.73
C GLY A 269 13.94 -54.33 -29.42
N ILE A 270 12.85 -54.68 -28.73
CA ILE A 270 12.50 -56.09 -28.43
C ILE A 270 12.20 -56.85 -29.73
N HIS A 271 11.43 -56.26 -30.65
CA HIS A 271 11.12 -56.89 -31.95
C HIS A 271 12.38 -57.16 -32.78
N ARG A 272 13.33 -56.22 -32.79
CA ARG A 272 14.63 -56.39 -33.47
C ARG A 272 15.49 -57.48 -32.84
N SER A 273 15.43 -57.64 -31.51
CA SER A 273 16.17 -58.69 -30.80
C SER A 273 15.62 -60.11 -31.01
N HIS A 274 14.30 -60.24 -31.23
CA HIS A 274 13.66 -61.54 -31.52
C HIS A 274 13.63 -61.91 -33.01
N GLY A 275 13.70 -60.93 -33.93
CA GLY A 275 13.84 -61.18 -35.37
C GLY A 275 15.24 -61.64 -35.81
N GLN A 276 16.21 -61.62 -34.91
CA GLN A 276 17.55 -62.20 -35.09
C GLN A 276 17.63 -63.57 -34.42
N GLU A 277 16.77 -64.53 -34.79
CA GLU A 277 17.14 -65.93 -34.57
C GLU A 277 18.25 -66.30 -35.57
N PRO A 278 19.35 -66.94 -35.12
CA PRO A 278 20.44 -67.33 -35.99
C PRO A 278 19.97 -68.45 -36.94
N GLY A 279 19.57 -68.05 -38.14
CA GLY A 279 19.50 -68.94 -39.28
C GLY A 279 20.90 -69.38 -39.69
N GLU A 280 21.06 -70.69 -39.80
CA GLU A 280 22.11 -71.43 -40.52
C GLU A 280 23.49 -71.55 -39.84
N ALA A 281 23.66 -72.68 -39.13
CA ALA A 281 24.89 -73.46 -39.12
C ALA A 281 24.55 -74.96 -39.14
#